data_AF-A0A6I2L2T3-F1
#
_entry.id   AF-A0A6I2L2T3-F1
#
_cell.length_a   1.000
_cell.length_b   1.000
_cell.length_c   1.000
_cell.angle_alpha   90.00
_cell.angle_beta   90.00
_cell.angle_gamma   90.00
#
_symmetry.space_group_name_H-M   'P 1'
#
loop_
_entity.id
_entity.type
_entity.pdbx_description
1 polymer ?
#
loop_
_entity_poly.entity_id
_entity_poly.type
_entity_poly.pdbx_seq_one_letter_code
_entity_poly.pdbx_strand_id
1 'polypeptide(L)'
;MDPVSEFKSKSGLKRIYSAFWYSIDGFKSAWKHEHAFRQEVTVFVVGAIIAMVLRISAFEKLVLIGVLMLILIVELINSSIEAVVDRVSLERHPLSKNAKDFGSAAVLLSCLLAIATWAVVLYNRFI
;
A
#
# COMPACT_ATOMS: atom_id res chain seq x y z
N MET A 1 -22.55 29.31 6.50
CA MET A 1 -22.69 27.98 7.12
C MET A 1 -21.50 27.17 6.64
N ASP A 2 -20.54 26.92 7.51
CA ASP A 2 -19.43 26.03 7.15
C ASP A 2 -20.00 24.66 6.83
N PRO A 3 -19.56 24.00 5.74
CA PRO A 3 -19.99 22.63 5.46
C PRO A 3 -19.53 21.76 6.64
N VAL A 4 -20.49 21.30 7.44
CA VAL A 4 -20.21 20.32 8.48
C VAL A 4 -19.72 19.07 7.75
N SER A 5 -18.44 18.75 7.88
CA SER A 5 -17.87 17.50 7.39
C SER A 5 -18.75 16.34 7.86
N GLU A 6 -19.40 15.65 6.92
CA GLU A 6 -20.22 14.45 7.18
C GLU A 6 -19.42 13.34 7.90
N PHE A 7 -18.08 13.44 7.90
CA PHE A 7 -17.18 12.50 8.55
C PHE A 7 -16.98 12.73 10.05
N LYS A 8 -17.72 13.65 10.69
CA LYS A 8 -17.63 13.85 12.14
C LYS A 8 -18.33 12.70 12.90
N SER A 9 -17.59 11.60 13.07
CA SER A 9 -18.05 10.38 13.76
C SER A 9 -18.41 10.65 15.23
N LYS A 10 -19.59 10.18 15.65
CA LYS A 10 -19.95 10.00 17.08
C LYS A 10 -19.00 8.97 17.72
N SER A 11 -18.66 9.13 19.01
CA SER A 11 -17.63 8.33 19.71
C SER A 11 -18.06 6.86 19.97
N GLY A 12 -17.09 5.97 20.21
CA GLY A 12 -17.32 4.59 20.66
C GLY A 12 -17.10 3.47 19.62
N LEU A 13 -17.55 2.25 19.94
CA LEU A 13 -17.46 1.04 19.07
C LEU A 13 -18.04 1.24 17.68
N LYS A 14 -19.06 2.11 17.56
CA LYS A 14 -19.67 2.48 16.28
C LYS A 14 -18.66 3.13 15.32
N ARG A 15 -17.67 3.88 15.82
CA ARG A 15 -16.59 4.46 15.01
C ARG A 15 -15.67 3.39 14.44
N ILE A 16 -15.29 2.39 15.24
CA ILE A 16 -14.41 1.29 14.80
C ILE A 16 -15.11 0.49 13.69
N TYR A 17 -16.40 0.19 13.89
CA TYR A 17 -17.20 -0.49 12.88
C TYR A 17 -17.30 0.32 11.57
N SER A 18 -17.63 1.62 11.65
CA SER A 18 -17.66 2.47 10.46
C SER A 18 -16.29 2.59 9.79
N ALA A 19 -15.21 2.74 10.55
CA ALA A 19 -13.85 2.80 10.01
C ALA A 19 -13.46 1.52 9.26
N PHE A 20 -13.83 0.35 9.80
CA PHE A 20 -13.62 -0.93 9.13
C PHE A 20 -14.31 -1.00 7.75
N TRP A 21 -15.57 -0.56 7.66
CA TRP A 21 -16.28 -0.52 6.37
C TRP A 21 -15.67 0.50 5.41
N TYR A 22 -15.26 1.67 5.89
CA TYR A 22 -14.54 2.63 5.04
C TYR A 22 -13.21 2.06 4.52
N SER A 23 -12.48 1.29 5.32
CA SER A 23 -11.29 0.57 4.86
C SER A 23 -11.62 -0.46 3.78
N ILE A 24 -12.70 -1.24 3.95
CA ILE A 24 -13.15 -2.20 2.93
C ILE A 24 -13.47 -1.49 1.61
N ASP A 25 -14.19 -0.37 1.67
CA ASP A 25 -14.54 0.39 0.46
C ASP A 25 -13.31 0.99 -0.21
N GLY A 26 -12.32 1.44 0.57
CA GLY A 26 -11.00 1.84 0.07
C GLY A 26 -10.29 0.71 -0.68
N PHE A 27 -10.21 -0.49 -0.09
CA PHE A 27 -9.61 -1.66 -0.75
C PHE A 27 -10.37 -2.07 -2.02
N LYS A 28 -11.71 -2.07 -2.00
CA LYS A 28 -12.52 -2.36 -3.20
C LYS A 28 -12.25 -1.34 -4.31
N SER A 29 -12.12 -0.06 -3.96
CA SER A 29 -11.82 1.00 -4.92
C SER A 29 -10.44 0.80 -5.54
N ALA A 30 -9.41 0.60 -4.71
CA ALA A 30 -8.05 0.34 -5.19
C ALA A 30 -8.00 -0.91 -6.09
N TRP A 31 -8.63 -2.00 -5.66
CA TRP A 31 -8.71 -3.23 -6.47
C TRP A 31 -9.37 -3.00 -7.83
N LYS A 32 -10.43 -2.19 -7.90
CA LYS A 32 -11.17 -1.96 -9.13
C LYS A 32 -10.43 -1.03 -10.09
N HIS A 33 -9.85 0.05 -9.58
CA HIS A 33 -9.31 1.14 -10.42
C HIS A 33 -7.80 1.01 -10.67
N GLU A 34 -7.04 0.44 -9.72
CA GLU A 34 -5.59 0.41 -9.79
C GLU A 34 -5.06 -0.93 -10.31
N HIS A 35 -4.55 -0.93 -11.54
CA HIS A 35 -3.93 -2.11 -12.15
C HIS A 35 -2.68 -2.55 -11.39
N ALA A 36 -1.83 -1.60 -10.97
CA ALA A 36 -0.61 -1.84 -10.22
C ALA A 36 -0.92 -2.52 -8.88
N PHE A 37 -1.86 -1.99 -8.10
CA PHE A 37 -2.31 -2.59 -6.85
C PHE A 37 -2.70 -4.08 -6.99
N ARG A 38 -3.42 -4.46 -8.06
CA ARG A 38 -3.77 -5.88 -8.28
C ARG A 38 -2.55 -6.77 -8.55
N GLN A 39 -1.57 -6.26 -9.29
CA GLN A 39 -0.32 -6.97 -9.54
C GLN A 39 0.46 -7.15 -8.24
N GLU A 40 0.59 -6.09 -7.45
CA GLU A 40 1.27 -6.13 -6.16
C GLU A 40 0.59 -7.06 -5.16
N VAL A 41 -0.75 -7.11 -5.11
CA VAL A 41 -1.45 -8.09 -4.27
C VAL A 41 -1.15 -9.52 -4.71
N THR A 42 -1.04 -9.76 -6.02
CA THR A 42 -0.65 -11.08 -6.54
C THR A 42 0.76 -11.45 -6.08
N VAL A 43 1.71 -10.52 -6.19
CA VAL A 43 3.09 -10.70 -5.69
C VAL A 43 3.10 -10.92 -4.18
N PHE A 44 2.31 -10.17 -3.42
CA PHE A 44 2.15 -10.32 -1.98
C PHE A 44 1.65 -11.72 -1.62
N VAL A 45 0.58 -12.19 -2.25
CA VAL A 45 -0.01 -13.51 -1.94
C VAL A 45 0.98 -14.63 -2.27
N VAL A 46 1.58 -14.60 -3.46
CA VAL A 46 2.56 -15.62 -3.89
C VAL A 46 3.79 -15.59 -2.97
N GLY A 47 4.35 -14.41 -2.71
CA GLY A 47 5.50 -14.23 -1.83
C GLY A 47 5.20 -14.65 -0.39
N ALA A 48 4.02 -14.35 0.15
CA ALA A 48 3.63 -14.78 1.48
C ALA A 48 3.53 -16.31 1.60
N ILE A 49 2.96 -16.97 0.59
CA ILE A 49 2.91 -18.44 0.53
C ILE A 49 4.35 -19.01 0.52
N ILE A 50 5.22 -18.46 -0.32
CA ILE A 50 6.63 -18.89 -0.40
C ILE A 50 7.32 -18.72 0.96
N ALA A 51 7.20 -17.54 1.59
CA ALA A 51 7.78 -17.27 2.90
C ALA A 51 7.28 -18.25 3.98
N MET A 52 5.98 -18.60 3.95
CA MET A 52 5.40 -19.54 4.90
C MET A 52 5.92 -20.98 4.72
N VAL A 53 6.16 -21.40 3.47
CA VAL A 53 6.68 -22.75 3.16
C VAL A 53 8.17 -22.87 3.44
N LEU A 54 8.94 -21.78 3.34
CA LEU A 54 10.37 -21.79 3.66
C LEU A 54 10.63 -22.19 5.13
N ARG A 55 11.66 -23.01 5.34
CA ARG A 55 12.11 -23.47 6.67
C ARG A 55 13.02 -22.44 7.36
N ILE A 56 12.60 -21.17 7.37
CA ILE A 56 13.29 -20.03 8.00
C ILE A 56 12.62 -19.67 9.34
N SER A 57 13.28 -18.83 10.14
CA SER A 57 12.75 -18.39 11.43
C SER A 57 11.44 -17.61 11.27
N ALA A 58 10.62 -17.60 12.33
CA ALA A 58 9.36 -16.84 12.32
C ALA A 58 9.58 -15.35 12.05
N PHE A 59 10.69 -14.79 12.55
CA PHE A 59 11.05 -13.40 12.31
C PHE A 59 11.37 -13.13 10.84
N GLU A 60 12.15 -13.98 10.18
CA GLU A 60 12.44 -13.84 8.75
C GLU A 60 11.16 -13.94 7.91
N LYS A 61 10.24 -14.85 8.24
CA LYS A 61 8.92 -14.92 7.57
C LYS A 61 8.16 -13.61 7.70
N LEU A 62 8.10 -13.06 8.91
CA LEU A 62 7.42 -11.79 9.18
C LEU A 62 8.05 -10.64 8.40
N VAL A 63 9.38 -10.59 8.31
CA VAL A 63 10.11 -9.57 7.55
C VAL A 63 9.83 -9.70 6.05
N LEU A 64 9.90 -10.92 5.47
CA LEU A 64 9.62 -11.16 4.05
C LEU A 64 8.19 -10.80 3.66
N ILE A 65 7.20 -11.12 4.50
CA ILE A 65 5.80 -10.75 4.30
C ILE A 65 5.61 -9.25 4.54
N GLY A 66 6.28 -8.70 5.55
CA GLY A 66 6.17 -7.30 5.95
C GLY A 66 6.62 -6.33 4.87
N VAL A 67 7.72 -6.63 4.16
CA VAL A 67 8.19 -5.78 3.05
C VAL A 67 7.24 -5.82 1.84
N LEU A 68 6.56 -6.95 1.58
CA LEU A 68 5.54 -7.02 0.54
C LEU A 68 4.26 -6.28 0.95
N MET A 69 3.88 -6.35 2.22
CA MET A 69 2.78 -5.54 2.78
C MET A 69 3.09 -4.04 2.69
N LEU A 70 4.35 -3.65 2.92
CA LEU A 70 4.77 -2.25 2.81
C LEU A 70 4.58 -1.72 1.39
N ILE A 71 4.84 -2.51 0.34
CA ILE A 71 4.55 -2.12 -1.05
C ILE A 71 3.08 -1.72 -1.18
N LEU A 72 2.15 -2.58 -0.75
CA LEU A 72 0.71 -2.32 -0.83
C LEU A 72 0.28 -1.07 -0.05
N ILE A 73 0.87 -0.84 1.12
CA ILE A 73 0.60 0.36 1.92
C ILE A 73 1.03 1.62 1.17
N VAL A 74 2.25 1.60 0.61
CA VAL A 74 2.80 2.75 -0.11
C VAL A 74 2.04 3.00 -1.40
N GLU A 75 1.61 1.96 -2.10
CA GLU A 75 0.78 2.07 -3.30
C GLU A 75 -0.59 2.70 -2.99
N LEU A 76 -1.26 2.28 -1.92
CA LEU A 76 -2.51 2.91 -1.48
C LEU A 76 -2.32 4.40 -1.14
N ILE A 77 -1.18 4.76 -0.54
CA ILE A 77 -0.83 6.16 -0.29
C ILE A 77 -0.60 6.89 -1.61
N ASN A 78 0.14 6.30 -2.56
CA ASN A 78 0.37 6.88 -3.89
C ASN A 78 -0.96 7.14 -4.62
N SER A 79 -1.85 6.16 -4.71
CA SER A 79 -3.17 6.33 -5.34
C SER A 79 -4.02 7.38 -4.61
N SER A 80 -3.89 7.50 -3.29
CA SER A 80 -4.59 8.57 -2.53
C SER A 80 -4.09 9.97 -2.91
N ILE A 81 -2.77 10.13 -3.13
CA ILE A 81 -2.17 11.38 -3.58
C ILE A 81 -2.63 11.69 -5.01
N GLU A 82 -2.59 10.70 -5.91
CA GLU A 82 -3.05 10.85 -7.29
C GLU A 82 -4.51 11.29 -7.34
N ALA A 83 -5.40 10.65 -6.56
CA ALA A 83 -6.81 11.02 -6.49
C ALA A 83 -7.04 12.45 -6.00
N VAL A 84 -6.24 12.93 -5.05
CA VAL A 84 -6.31 14.33 -4.58
C VAL A 84 -5.79 15.29 -5.65
N VAL A 85 -4.67 14.98 -6.28
CA VAL A 85 -4.08 15.82 -7.33
C VAL A 85 -5.02 15.95 -8.53
N ASP A 86 -5.60 14.84 -8.97
CA ASP A 86 -6.53 14.80 -10.11
C ASP A 86 -7.85 15.51 -9.84
N ARG A 87 -8.28 15.54 -8.56
CA ARG A 87 -9.43 16.34 -8.15
C ARG A 87 -9.16 17.84 -8.22
N VAL A 88 -7.95 18.31 -7.86
CA VAL A 88 -7.65 19.74 -7.72
C VAL A 88 -7.49 20.43 -9.07
N SER A 89 -6.74 19.83 -10.00
CA SER A 89 -6.61 20.37 -11.36
C SER A 89 -6.10 19.31 -12.32
N LEU A 90 -6.74 19.23 -13.50
CA LEU A 90 -6.29 18.39 -14.61
C LEU A 90 -5.25 19.11 -15.51
N GLU A 91 -5.00 20.40 -15.27
CA GLU A 91 -3.93 21.13 -15.95
C GLU A 91 -2.57 20.72 -15.42
N ARG A 92 -1.58 20.63 -16.31
CA ARG A 92 -0.21 20.26 -15.94
C ARG A 92 0.45 21.38 -15.13
N HIS A 93 0.32 21.31 -13.81
CA HIS A 93 1.05 22.17 -12.89
C HIS A 93 2.34 21.47 -12.41
N PRO A 94 3.50 22.17 -12.35
CA PRO A 94 4.77 21.57 -11.90
C PRO A 94 4.68 20.89 -10.52
N LEU A 95 3.93 21.48 -9.58
CA LEU A 95 3.74 20.88 -8.25
C LEU A 95 2.89 19.61 -8.27
N SER A 96 1.85 19.55 -9.11
CA SER A 96 1.03 18.35 -9.30
C SER A 96 1.85 17.21 -9.87
N LYS A 97 2.75 17.52 -10.82
CA LYS A 97 3.71 16.56 -11.34
C LYS A 97 4.62 16.04 -10.24
N ASN A 98 5.26 16.92 -9.46
CA ASN A 98 6.14 16.52 -8.37
C ASN A 98 5.45 15.63 -7.34
N ALA A 99 4.20 15.94 -6.98
CA ALA A 99 3.43 15.12 -6.03
C ALA A 99 3.26 13.67 -6.52
N LYS A 100 2.90 13.48 -7.80
CA LYS A 100 2.80 12.16 -8.42
C LYS A 100 4.16 11.46 -8.54
N ASP A 101 5.19 12.19 -8.96
CA ASP A 101 6.55 11.67 -9.10
C ASP A 101 7.10 11.16 -7.75
N PHE A 102 6.84 11.88 -6.66
CA PHE A 102 7.26 11.46 -5.31
C PHE A 102 6.51 10.23 -4.80
N GLY A 103 5.20 10.13 -5.07
CA GLY A 103 4.43 8.95 -4.74
C GLY A 103 4.94 7.70 -5.47
N SER A 104 5.15 7.82 -6.79
CA SER A 104 5.75 6.76 -7.61
C SER A 104 7.17 6.39 -7.15
N ALA A 105 7.99 7.38 -6.77
CA ALA A 105 9.33 7.13 -6.22
C ALA A 105 9.28 6.36 -4.89
N ALA A 106 8.29 6.63 -4.03
CA ALA A 106 8.12 5.89 -2.79
C ALA A 106 7.77 4.41 -3.05
N VAL A 107 6.90 4.12 -4.03
CA VAL A 107 6.56 2.75 -4.46
C VAL A 107 7.80 2.03 -5.01
N LEU A 108 8.63 2.72 -5.80
CA LEU A 108 9.89 2.16 -6.29
C LEU A 108 10.84 1.80 -5.13
N LEU A 109 10.98 2.69 -4.15
CA LEU A 109 11.84 2.45 -2.98
C LEU A 109 11.34 1.28 -2.13
N SER A 110 10.03 1.12 -1.95
CA SER A 110 9.47 -0.03 -1.23
C SER A 110 9.71 -1.34 -1.99
N CYS A 111 9.59 -1.33 -3.33
CA CYS A 111 9.96 -2.46 -4.18
C CYS A 111 11.44 -2.85 -4.05
N LEU A 112 12.35 -1.87 -4.11
CA LEU A 112 13.79 -2.10 -3.94
C LEU A 112 14.12 -2.68 -2.56
N LEU A 113 13.48 -2.17 -1.51
CA LEU A 113 13.63 -2.70 -0.16
C LEU A 113 13.15 -4.15 -0.08
N ALA A 114 12.01 -4.49 -0.69
CA ALA A 114 11.52 -5.86 -0.73
C ALA A 114 12.49 -6.78 -1.45
N ILE A 115 12.98 -6.39 -2.63
CA ILE A 115 13.96 -7.16 -3.41
C ILE A 115 15.24 -7.41 -2.58
N ALA A 116 15.80 -6.36 -1.98
CA ALA A 116 17.02 -6.48 -1.17
C ALA A 116 16.82 -7.40 0.04
N THR A 117 15.69 -7.24 0.73
CA THR A 117 15.35 -8.06 1.91
C THR A 117 15.19 -9.53 1.55
N TRP A 118 14.45 -9.83 0.48
CA TRP A 118 14.30 -11.19 -0.03
C TRP A 118 15.63 -11.78 -0.47
N ALA A 119 16.45 -11.01 -1.20
CA ALA A 119 17.76 -11.46 -1.64
C ALA A 119 18.67 -11.83 -0.46
N VAL A 120 18.73 -11.00 0.59
CA VAL A 120 19.57 -11.25 1.77
C VAL A 120 19.13 -12.50 2.52
N VAL A 121 17.82 -12.65 2.78
CA VAL A 121 17.30 -13.80 3.52
C VAL A 121 17.48 -15.10 2.73
N LEU A 122 17.23 -15.08 1.41
CA LEU A 122 17.43 -16.25 0.57
C LEU A 122 18.91 -16.59 0.40
N TYR A 123 19.78 -15.60 0.24
CA TYR A 123 21.23 -15.81 0.20
C TYR A 123 21.71 -16.50 1.47
N ASN A 124 21.42 -15.94 2.65
CA ASN A 124 21.80 -16.52 3.94
C ASN A 124 21.20 -17.92 4.17
N ARG A 125 20.10 -18.26 3.50
CA ARG A 125 19.45 -19.55 3.63
C ARG A 125 20.08 -20.64 2.75
N PHE A 126 20.52 -20.29 1.55
CA PHE A 126 20.87 -21.26 0.50
C PHE A 126 22.35 -21.26 0.10
N ILE A 127 23.11 -20.22 0.47
CA ILE A 127 24.53 -20.06 0.19
C ILE A 127 25.27 -19.99 1.52
#